data_AF-A0A9E2VJY5-F1
#
_entry.id   AF-A0A9E2VJY5-F1
#
_cell.length_a   1.000
_cell.length_b   1.000
_cell.length_c   1.000
_cell.angle_alpha   90.00
_cell.angle_beta   90.00
_cell.angle_gamma   90.00
#
_symmetry.space_group_name_H-M   'P 1'
#
loop_
_entity.id
_entity.type
_entity.pdbx_description
1 polymer ?
#
loop_
_entity_poly.entity_id
_entity_poly.type
_entity_poly.pdbx_seq_one_letter_code
_entity_poly.pdbx_strand_id
1 'polypeptide(L)'
;TLDGPQRWGYVFDKLAAAASFTYQNTSVCFFGHTHVPIAFIRDSVVRGGTYSKFKVEPGRKYFVNVGSVGQPRDNNPKAAYAIYDLDEGSIELRRLDYDVAKAQAKIRAAGLPERLADRLAVGK
;
A
#
# COMPACT_ATOMS: atom_id res chain seq x y z
N THR A 1 -17.13 8.91 -7.31
CA THR A 1 -17.40 7.71 -8.12
C THR A 1 -16.07 7.16 -8.63
N LEU A 2 -16.01 5.88 -9.01
CA LEU A 2 -14.75 5.20 -9.40
C LEU A 2 -14.15 5.75 -10.73
N ASP A 3 -14.88 6.57 -11.47
CA ASP A 3 -14.49 7.24 -12.71
C ASP A 3 -13.73 8.57 -12.52
N GLY A 4 -13.49 9.00 -11.27
CA GLY A 4 -12.76 10.25 -10.97
C GLY A 4 -11.50 10.04 -10.13
N PRO A 5 -10.45 9.39 -10.63
CA PRO A 5 -9.25 9.03 -9.87
C PRO A 5 -8.53 10.23 -9.24
N GLN A 6 -8.55 11.39 -9.90
CA GLN A 6 -7.99 12.65 -9.39
C GLN A 6 -8.68 13.18 -8.12
N ARG A 7 -9.89 12.69 -7.82
CA ARG A 7 -10.65 13.07 -6.61
C ARG A 7 -10.49 12.06 -5.48
N TRP A 8 -9.74 10.98 -5.70
CA TRP A 8 -9.56 9.96 -4.67
C TRP A 8 -8.65 10.51 -3.57
N GLY A 9 -9.20 10.57 -2.35
CA GLY A 9 -8.45 10.94 -1.17
C GLY A 9 -7.44 9.86 -0.77
N TYR A 10 -6.43 10.26 -0.02
CA TYR A 10 -5.54 9.32 0.64
C TYR A 10 -6.28 8.60 1.78
N VAL A 11 -6.08 7.29 1.89
CA VAL A 11 -6.67 6.48 2.96
C VAL A 11 -5.56 6.05 3.91
N PHE A 12 -5.50 6.70 5.07
CA PHE A 12 -4.53 6.42 6.13
C PHE A 12 -5.16 5.76 7.36
N ASP A 13 -6.47 5.91 7.56
CA ASP A 13 -7.15 5.53 8.79
C ASP A 13 -8.48 4.80 8.52
N LYS A 14 -9.08 4.32 9.61
CA LYS A 14 -10.33 3.56 9.59
C LYS A 14 -11.53 4.38 9.10
N LEU A 15 -11.55 5.70 9.31
CA LEU A 15 -12.65 6.55 8.90
C LEU A 15 -12.65 6.73 7.37
N ALA A 16 -11.49 7.03 6.79
CA ALA A 16 -11.30 7.10 5.35
C ALA A 16 -11.56 5.73 4.68
N ALA A 17 -11.14 4.63 5.32
CA ALA A 17 -11.46 3.29 4.86
C ALA A 17 -12.98 2.99 4.91
N ALA A 18 -13.67 3.37 5.99
CA ALA A 18 -15.11 3.22 6.12
C ALA A 18 -15.87 3.92 4.98
N ALA A 19 -15.47 5.15 4.64
CA ALA A 19 -16.03 5.89 3.52
C ALA A 19 -15.74 5.19 2.17
N SER A 20 -14.58 4.58 2.01
CA SER A 20 -14.22 3.84 0.78
C SER A 20 -15.05 2.56 0.63
N PHE A 21 -15.33 1.86 1.74
CA PHE A 21 -16.12 0.63 1.74
C PHE A 21 -17.59 0.81 1.31
N THR A 22 -18.14 2.02 1.32
CA THR A 22 -19.51 2.28 0.80
C THR A 22 -19.56 2.23 -0.73
N TYR A 23 -18.44 2.47 -1.40
CA TYR A 23 -18.31 2.43 -2.86
C TYR A 23 -17.69 1.13 -3.38
N GLN A 24 -17.12 0.30 -2.50
CA GLN A 24 -16.55 -0.99 -2.87
C GLN A 24 -17.64 -2.05 -3.05
N ASN A 25 -17.76 -2.64 -4.24
CA ASN A 25 -18.73 -3.71 -4.54
C ASN A 25 -18.13 -5.12 -4.52
N THR A 26 -16.80 -5.25 -4.42
CA THR A 26 -16.08 -6.53 -4.39
C THR A 26 -15.64 -6.92 -2.98
N SER A 27 -15.31 -8.19 -2.75
CA SER A 27 -14.76 -8.66 -1.47
C SER A 27 -13.36 -8.09 -1.19
N VAL A 28 -12.54 -7.92 -2.22
CA VAL A 28 -11.17 -7.38 -2.12
C VAL A 28 -11.04 -6.18 -3.04
N CYS A 29 -10.40 -5.12 -2.55
CA CYS A 29 -9.99 -3.97 -3.33
C CYS A 29 -8.57 -3.56 -2.93
N PHE A 30 -7.69 -3.45 -3.92
CA PHE A 30 -6.31 -3.01 -3.73
C PHE A 30 -6.20 -1.52 -4.05
N PHE A 31 -5.42 -0.80 -3.25
CA PHE A 31 -5.11 0.61 -3.47
C PHE A 31 -3.64 0.92 -3.15
N GLY A 32 -3.24 2.16 -3.41
CA GLY A 32 -1.88 2.62 -3.19
C GLY A 32 -1.84 4.10 -2.84
N HIS A 33 -1.01 4.87 -3.56
CA HIS A 33 -0.87 6.33 -3.47
C HIS A 33 -0.21 6.86 -2.17
N THR A 34 -0.53 6.31 -1.00
CA THR A 34 0.09 6.70 0.28
C THR A 34 1.52 6.19 0.42
N HIS A 35 1.86 5.10 -0.28
CA HIS A 35 3.12 4.37 -0.16
C HIS A 35 3.36 3.71 1.21
N VAL A 36 2.28 3.50 1.98
CA VAL A 36 2.31 2.89 3.32
C VAL A 36 1.44 1.64 3.28
N PRO A 37 2.02 0.43 3.35
CA PRO A 37 1.22 -0.79 3.33
C PRO A 37 0.44 -0.94 4.62
N ILE A 38 -0.87 -1.07 4.47
CA ILE A 38 -1.86 -1.16 5.53
C ILE A 38 -3.06 -1.92 4.95
N ALA A 39 -3.77 -2.68 5.77
CA ALA A 39 -5.02 -3.29 5.35
C ALA A 39 -6.15 -2.91 6.29
N PHE A 40 -7.33 -2.76 5.71
CA PHE A 40 -8.58 -2.56 6.43
C PHE A 40 -9.52 -3.72 6.12
N ILE A 41 -10.20 -4.19 7.16
CA ILE A 41 -11.16 -5.30 7.09
C ILE A 41 -12.49 -4.77 7.62
N ARG A 42 -13.56 -4.96 6.85
CA ARG A 42 -14.92 -4.65 7.26
C ARG A 42 -15.75 -5.92 7.39
N ASP A 43 -16.24 -6.14 8.60
CA ASP A 43 -17.33 -7.06 8.93
C ASP A 43 -18.52 -6.24 9.49
N SER A 44 -18.87 -6.41 10.77
CA SER A 44 -19.78 -5.50 11.48
C SER A 44 -19.11 -4.17 11.85
N VAL A 45 -17.78 -4.15 11.92
CA VAL A 45 -16.97 -2.96 12.23
C VAL A 45 -15.80 -2.84 11.24
N VAL A 46 -15.20 -1.66 11.16
CA VAL A 46 -13.95 -1.45 10.40
C VAL A 46 -12.77 -1.61 11.34
N ARG A 47 -11.90 -2.58 11.02
CA ARG A 47 -10.61 -2.80 11.67
C ARG A 47 -9.50 -2.45 10.68
N GLY A 48 -8.37 -1.95 11.18
CA GLY A 48 -7.24 -1.57 10.34
C GLY A 48 -5.93 -1.74 11.08
N GLY A 49 -4.86 -2.01 10.33
CA GLY A 49 -3.52 -2.20 10.89
C GLY A 49 -2.51 -2.68 9.86
N THR A 50 -1.28 -2.84 10.32
CA THR A 50 -0.20 -3.44 9.53
C THR A 50 -0.35 -4.96 9.58
N TYR A 51 -0.39 -5.59 8.41
CA TYR A 51 -0.46 -7.04 8.28
C TYR A 51 0.69 -7.54 7.43
N SER A 52 1.22 -8.73 7.75
CA SER A 52 2.18 -9.43 6.88
C SER A 52 1.46 -10.43 5.98
N LYS A 53 0.57 -11.27 6.50
CA LYS A 53 -0.26 -12.20 5.74
C LYS A 53 -1.62 -12.39 6.41
N PHE A 54 -2.70 -12.52 5.64
CA PHE A 54 -4.04 -12.83 6.14
C PHE A 54 -4.91 -13.56 5.11
N LYS A 55 -5.92 -14.29 5.59
CA LYS A 55 -6.93 -14.96 4.75
C LYS A 55 -8.03 -13.99 4.33
N VAL A 56 -8.54 -14.20 3.12
CA VAL A 56 -9.74 -13.57 2.57
C VAL A 56 -10.92 -14.46 2.90
N GLU A 57 -11.70 -14.05 3.89
CA GLU A 57 -12.83 -14.82 4.40
C GLU A 57 -14.14 -14.38 3.74
N PRO A 58 -15.04 -15.33 3.40
CA PRO A 58 -16.38 -15.00 2.91
C PRO A 58 -17.14 -14.08 3.87
N GLY A 59 -17.96 -13.18 3.33
CA GLY A 59 -18.78 -12.25 4.12
C GLY A 59 -18.02 -11.03 4.67
N ARG A 60 -16.71 -10.91 4.42
CA ARG A 60 -15.90 -9.74 4.79
C ARG A 60 -15.48 -8.95 3.55
N LYS A 61 -15.24 -7.64 3.75
CA LYS A 61 -14.58 -6.80 2.74
C LYS A 61 -13.19 -6.41 3.18
N TYR A 62 -12.27 -6.41 2.22
CA TYR A 62 -10.86 -6.11 2.40
C TYR A 62 -10.49 -4.92 1.52
N PHE A 63 -9.84 -3.93 2.10
CA PHE A 63 -9.30 -2.78 1.41
C PHE A 63 -7.82 -2.65 1.76
N VAL A 64 -6.96 -2.96 0.78
CA VAL A 64 -5.54 -3.29 1.03
C VAL A 64 -4.63 -2.34 0.29
N ASN A 65 -3.80 -1.60 1.03
CA ASN A 65 -2.73 -0.81 0.47
C ASN A 65 -1.50 -1.69 0.26
N VAL A 66 -1.05 -1.79 -0.99
CA VAL A 66 0.09 -2.63 -1.35
C VAL A 66 1.45 -1.99 -1.03
N GLY A 67 1.46 -0.74 -0.57
CA GLY A 67 2.66 0.05 -0.32
C GLY A 67 3.21 0.66 -1.61
N SER A 68 4.55 0.73 -1.72
CA SER A 68 5.24 1.24 -2.90
C SER A 68 6.51 0.45 -3.17
N VAL A 69 6.72 0.09 -4.43
CA VAL A 69 7.93 -0.60 -4.89
C VAL A 69 9.12 0.36 -4.89
N GLY A 70 8.93 1.59 -5.36
CA GLY A 70 10.04 2.52 -5.65
C GLY A 70 10.27 3.62 -4.60
N GLN A 71 9.28 3.95 -3.77
CA GLN A 71 9.43 4.96 -2.73
C GLN A 71 8.50 4.67 -1.54
N PRO A 72 8.78 3.67 -0.71
CA PRO A 72 8.05 3.45 0.55
C PRO A 72 8.07 4.72 1.42
N ARG A 73 7.00 5.00 2.17
CA ARG A 73 6.88 6.20 3.03
C ARG A 73 6.58 5.89 4.49
N ASP A 74 6.93 4.69 4.94
CA ASP A 74 6.61 4.18 6.26
C ASP A 74 7.85 3.99 7.15
N ASN A 75 8.94 4.71 6.85
CA ASN A 75 10.25 4.60 7.51
C ASN A 75 10.94 3.24 7.33
N ASN A 76 10.51 2.45 6.35
CA ASN A 76 11.15 1.20 5.94
C ASN A 76 11.63 1.33 4.49
N PRO A 77 12.94 1.33 4.21
CA PRO A 77 13.45 1.55 2.86
C PRO A 77 13.17 0.39 1.90
N LYS A 78 12.75 -0.78 2.39
CA LYS A 78 12.49 -1.96 1.55
C LYS A 78 11.28 -1.75 0.64
N ALA A 79 11.42 -2.17 -0.62
CA ALA A 79 10.34 -2.18 -1.58
C ALA A 79 9.15 -2.97 -1.05
N ALA A 80 7.93 -2.47 -1.24
CA ALA A 80 6.71 -3.11 -0.79
C ALA A 80 5.83 -3.54 -1.98
N TYR A 81 5.27 -4.74 -1.88
CA TYR A 81 4.30 -5.30 -2.83
C TYR A 81 3.39 -6.30 -2.12
N ALA A 82 2.35 -6.76 -2.83
CA ALA A 82 1.43 -7.78 -2.32
C ALA A 82 1.40 -9.01 -3.23
N ILE A 83 1.23 -10.18 -2.62
CA ILE A 83 0.85 -11.42 -3.31
C ILE A 83 -0.61 -11.69 -2.93
N TYR A 84 -1.47 -11.85 -3.93
CA TYR A 84 -2.84 -12.32 -3.75
C TYR A 84 -2.97 -13.71 -4.36
N ASP A 85 -3.09 -14.69 -3.48
CA ASP A 85 -3.26 -16.10 -3.84
C ASP A 85 -4.77 -16.43 -3.86
N LEU A 86 -5.30 -16.70 -5.04
CA LEU A 86 -6.71 -16.98 -5.27
C LEU A 86 -7.10 -18.39 -4.81
N ASP A 87 -6.21 -19.36 -4.97
CA ASP A 87 -6.45 -20.75 -4.61
C ASP A 87 -6.40 -20.93 -3.09
N GLU A 88 -5.41 -20.30 -2.45
CA GLU A 88 -5.26 -20.27 -1.00
C GLU A 88 -6.25 -19.30 -0.32
N GLY A 89 -6.80 -18.35 -1.08
CA GLY A 89 -7.64 -17.25 -0.58
C GLY A 89 -6.89 -16.39 0.43
N SER A 90 -5.67 -15.94 0.10
CA SER A 90 -4.80 -15.21 1.03
C SER A 90 -4.10 -14.02 0.39
N ILE A 91 -3.85 -12.99 1.20
CA ILE A 91 -3.09 -11.81 0.81
C ILE A 91 -1.86 -11.71 1.71
N GLU A 92 -0.70 -11.53 1.10
CA GLU A 92 0.57 -11.34 1.78
C GLU A 92 1.23 -10.02 1.36
N LEU A 93 1.50 -9.14 2.31
CA LEU A 93 2.26 -7.91 2.14
C LEU A 93 3.74 -8.20 2.36
N ARG A 94 4.51 -8.12 1.29
CA ARG A 94 5.93 -8.49 1.26
C ARG A 94 6.82 -7.25 1.26
N ARG A 95 8.02 -7.43 1.81
CA ARG A 95 9.14 -6.49 1.72
C ARG A 95 10.32 -7.15 1.04
N LEU A 96 11.00 -6.40 0.19
CA LEU A 96 12.18 -6.86 -0.54
C LEU A 96 13.30 -5.84 -0.45
N ASP A 97 14.49 -6.31 -0.08
CA ASP A 97 15.71 -5.52 -0.15
C ASP A 97 16.08 -5.24 -1.62
N TYR A 98 16.56 -4.04 -1.90
CA TYR A 98 17.09 -3.67 -3.20
C TYR A 98 18.30 -2.76 -3.03
N ASP A 99 19.03 -2.55 -4.11
CA ASP A 99 20.20 -1.69 -4.13
C ASP A 99 19.78 -0.20 -4.11
N VAL A 100 19.52 0.30 -2.90
CA VAL A 100 19.17 1.70 -2.64
C VAL A 100 20.26 2.64 -3.15
N ALA A 101 21.54 2.32 -2.92
CA ALA A 101 22.66 3.16 -3.32
C ALA A 101 22.71 3.34 -4.85
N LYS A 102 22.49 2.25 -5.60
CA LYS A 102 22.39 2.31 -7.06
C LYS A 102 21.19 3.10 -7.55
N ALA A 103 20.03 2.99 -6.91
CA ALA A 103 18.86 3.81 -7.23
C ALA A 103 19.12 5.31 -6.98
N GLN A 104 19.74 5.65 -5.84
CA GLN A 104 20.13 7.01 -5.50
C GLN A 104 21.16 7.58 -6.49
N ALA A 105 22.17 6.81 -6.87
CA ALA A 105 23.17 7.22 -7.85
C ALA A 105 22.54 7.58 -9.20
N LYS A 106 21.53 6.81 -9.65
CA LYS A 106 20.78 7.12 -10.87
C LYS A 106 20.00 8.43 -10.77
N ILE A 107 19.35 8.70 -9.63
CA ILE A 107 18.62 9.96 -9.39
C ILE A 107 19.59 11.16 -9.47
N ARG A 108 20.75 11.05 -8.82
CA ARG A 108 21.79 12.09 -8.83
C ARG A 108 22.37 12.31 -10.23
N ALA A 109 22.69 11.23 -10.93
CA ALA A 109 23.21 11.29 -12.31
C ALA A 109 22.22 11.94 -13.29
N ALA A 110 20.91 11.85 -13.01
CA ALA A 110 19.86 12.52 -13.78
C ALA A 110 19.71 14.02 -13.42
N GLY A 111 20.50 14.57 -12.50
CA GLY A 111 20.42 15.97 -12.08
C GLY A 111 19.17 16.31 -11.26
N LEU A 112 18.48 15.31 -10.71
CA LEU A 112 17.28 15.51 -9.90
C LEU A 112 17.62 16.02 -8.49
N PRO A 113 16.67 16.68 -7.79
CA PRO A 113 16.92 17.19 -6.45
C PRO A 113 17.40 16.11 -5.47
N GLU A 114 18.47 16.40 -4.73
CA GLU A 114 19.17 15.48 -3.82
C GLU A 114 18.21 14.79 -2.83
N ARG A 115 17.22 15.54 -2.33
CA ARG A 115 16.18 15.03 -1.42
C ARG A 115 15.40 13.82 -1.95
N LEU A 116 15.34 13.63 -3.28
CA LEU A 116 14.65 12.49 -3.91
C LEU A 116 15.49 11.22 -3.83
N ALA A 117 16.81 11.34 -3.84
CA ALA A 117 17.72 10.24 -3.59
C ALA A 117 17.74 9.91 -2.09
N ASP A 118 18.01 10.91 -1.24
CA ASP A 118 18.24 10.69 0.20
C ASP A 118 17.07 10.00 0.90
N ARG A 119 15.84 10.36 0.55
CA ARG A 119 14.63 9.80 1.15
C ARG A 119 14.47 8.29 0.94
N LEU A 120 15.09 7.71 -0.10
CA LEU A 120 15.01 6.27 -0.34
C LEU A 120 15.66 5.46 0.78
N ALA A 121 16.77 5.94 1.34
CA ALA A 121 17.51 5.26 2.41
C ALA A 121 16.75 5.20 3.73
N VAL A 122 15.81 6.13 3.94
CA VAL A 122 15.00 6.24 5.16
C VAL A 122 13.53 5.88 4.96
N GLY A 123 13.12 5.48 3.75
CA GLY A 123 11.73 5.15 3.42
C GLY A 123 10.77 6.33 3.60
N LYS A 124 11.03 7.45 2.91
CA LYS A 124 10.21 8.68 2.91
C LYS A 124 9.95 9.26 1.51
#